data_AF-A0A6P0LN28-F1
#
_entry.id   AF-A0A6P0LN28-F1
#
_cell.length_a   1.000
_cell.length_b   1.000
_cell.length_c   1.000
_cell.angle_alpha   90.00
_cell.angle_beta   90.00
_cell.angle_gamma   90.00
#
_symmetry.space_group_name_H-M   'P 1'
#
loop_
_entity.id
_entity.type
_entity.pdbx_description
1 polymer ?
#
loop_
_entity_poly.entity_id
_entity_poly.type
_entity_poly.pdbx_seq_one_letter_code
_entity_poly.pdbx_strand_id
1 'polypeptide(L)'
;ELLQLIETILVYKLPKLSRTEIEAMFSLSDLRQTKVYQEALAEGIQAGRLEGIQAGRLEGIQAGRLEGEIQGKLKSIPRLLALGLTVEQVAQALELEVEQVTKVIQQSSDS
;
A
#
# COMPACT_ATOMS: atom_id res chain seq x y z
N GLU A 1 38.82 -34.52 4.81
CA GLU A 1 37.80 -35.24 4.00
C GLU A 1 36.37 -34.96 4.46
N LEU A 2 35.97 -35.26 5.70
CA LEU A 2 34.59 -35.01 6.18
C LEU A 2 34.15 -33.53 6.09
N LEU A 3 35.01 -32.59 6.49
CA LEU A 3 34.68 -31.15 6.45
C LEU A 3 34.45 -30.64 5.02
N GLN A 4 35.25 -31.11 4.05
CA GLN A 4 35.10 -30.79 2.62
C GLN A 4 33.81 -31.38 2.03
N LEU A 5 33.42 -32.57 2.48
CA LEU A 5 32.15 -33.18 2.09
C LEU A 5 30.97 -32.35 2.63
N ILE A 6 31.04 -31.91 3.89
CA ILE A 6 30.03 -31.02 4.50
C ILE A 6 29.93 -29.70 3.73
N GLU A 7 31.06 -29.07 3.43
CA GLU A 7 31.11 -27.83 2.65
C GLU A 7 30.49 -28.02 1.25
N THR A 8 30.84 -29.10 0.56
CA THR A 8 30.27 -29.45 -0.75
C THR A 8 28.75 -29.63 -0.67
N ILE A 9 28.25 -30.27 0.38
CA ILE A 9 26.81 -30.45 0.60
C ILE A 9 26.12 -29.10 0.86
N LEU A 10 26.68 -28.26 1.74
CA LEU A 10 26.12 -26.95 2.10
C LEU A 10 26.07 -25.99 0.91
N VAL A 11 27.08 -26.00 0.04
CA VAL A 11 27.16 -25.07 -1.11
C VAL A 11 26.35 -25.58 -2.32
N TYR A 12 26.36 -26.88 -2.61
CA TYR A 12 25.82 -27.38 -3.88
C TYR A 12 24.50 -28.15 -3.76
N LYS A 13 24.29 -28.86 -2.64
CA LYS A 13 23.08 -29.66 -2.46
C LYS A 13 22.02 -28.90 -1.67
N LEU A 14 22.38 -28.29 -0.55
CA LEU A 14 21.44 -27.60 0.34
C LEU A 14 20.58 -26.53 -0.37
N PRO A 15 21.11 -25.67 -1.26
CA PRO A 15 20.29 -24.66 -1.93
C PRO A 15 19.29 -25.21 -2.95
N LYS A 16 19.44 -26.48 -3.34
CA LYS A 16 18.56 -27.17 -4.29
C LYS A 16 17.47 -27.98 -3.60
N LEU A 17 17.57 -28.16 -2.28
CA LEU A 17 16.57 -28.87 -1.51
C LEU A 17 15.36 -27.98 -1.28
N SER A 18 14.18 -28.56 -1.41
CA SER A 18 12.94 -27.93 -1.00
C SER A 18 12.90 -27.73 0.51
N ARG A 19 12.03 -26.81 0.94
CA ARG A 19 11.75 -26.58 2.35
C ARG A 19 11.39 -27.90 3.06
N THR A 20 10.51 -28.71 2.49
CA THR A 20 10.08 -29.99 3.09
C THR A 20 11.23 -30.99 3.25
N GLU A 21 12.14 -31.07 2.27
CA GLU A 21 13.33 -31.93 2.36
C GLU A 21 14.29 -31.46 3.47
N ILE A 22 14.47 -30.15 3.61
CA ILE A 22 15.28 -29.57 4.70
C ILE A 22 14.64 -29.85 6.06
N GLU A 23 13.32 -29.68 6.19
CA GLU A 23 12.57 -29.96 7.42
C GLU A 23 12.63 -31.44 7.85
N ALA A 24 12.73 -32.35 6.88
CA ALA A 24 12.91 -33.79 7.14
C ALA A 24 14.34 -34.14 7.60
N MET A 25 15.34 -33.33 7.23
CA MET A 25 16.74 -33.55 7.58
C MET A 25 17.14 -32.89 8.91
N PHE A 26 16.65 -31.68 9.12
CA PHE A 26 16.91 -30.86 10.29
C PHE A 26 15.53 -30.47 10.80
N SER A 27 15.13 -30.97 11.96
CA SER A 27 13.80 -30.70 12.49
C SER A 27 13.53 -29.20 12.44
N LEU A 28 12.31 -28.80 12.08
CA LEU A 28 11.93 -27.38 11.93
C LEU A 28 12.33 -26.50 13.13
N SER A 29 12.33 -27.11 14.31
CA SER A 29 12.73 -26.50 15.57
C SER A 29 14.22 -26.12 15.60
N ASP A 30 15.10 -26.96 15.05
CA ASP A 30 16.54 -26.75 15.05
C ASP A 30 16.93 -25.61 14.09
N LEU A 31 16.29 -25.53 12.91
CA LEU A 31 16.54 -24.43 11.96
C LEU A 31 16.17 -23.07 12.55
N ARG A 32 15.03 -22.98 13.26
CA ARG A 32 14.56 -21.72 13.86
C ARG A 32 15.49 -21.18 14.94
N GLN A 33 16.26 -22.06 15.58
CA GLN A 33 17.25 -21.68 16.59
C GLN A 33 18.57 -21.20 15.98
N THR A 34 18.80 -21.43 14.68
CA THR A 34 20.02 -20.95 14.02
C THR A 34 20.04 -19.42 13.93
N LYS A 35 21.24 -18.83 14.02
CA LYS A 35 21.42 -17.38 13.82
C LYS A 35 20.97 -16.94 12.43
N VAL A 36 21.33 -17.70 11.40
CA VAL A 36 20.97 -17.42 10.01
C VAL A 36 19.46 -17.28 9.83
N TYR A 37 18.67 -18.17 10.43
CA TYR A 37 17.21 -18.08 10.37
C TYR A 37 16.68 -16.83 11.09
N GLN A 38 17.19 -16.54 12.29
CA GLN A 38 16.74 -15.38 13.08
C GLN A 38 17.09 -14.06 12.41
N GLU A 39 18.28 -13.96 11.81
CA GLU A 39 18.73 -12.82 11.02
C GLU A 39 17.86 -12.65 9.77
N ALA A 40 17.65 -13.71 8.99
CA ALA A 40 16.79 -13.66 7.80
C ALA A 40 15.33 -13.29 8.14
N LEU A 41 14.79 -13.79 9.25
CA LEU A 41 13.46 -13.40 9.74
C LEU A 41 13.43 -11.92 10.14
N ALA A 42 14.45 -11.44 10.86
CA ALA A 42 14.55 -10.05 11.26
C ALA A 42 14.65 -9.13 10.04
N GLU A 43 15.50 -9.47 9.06
CA GLU A 43 15.61 -8.76 7.79
C GLU A 43 14.28 -8.74 7.03
N GLY A 44 13.59 -9.87 6.94
CA GLY A 44 12.27 -9.95 6.31
C GLY A 44 11.22 -9.07 6.99
N ILE A 45 11.21 -9.02 8.34
CA ILE A 45 10.32 -8.14 9.10
C ILE A 45 10.66 -6.66 8.84
N GLN A 46 11.95 -6.32 8.83
CA GLN A 46 12.39 -4.94 8.55
C GLN A 46 12.03 -4.53 7.12
N ALA A 47 12.29 -5.37 6.13
CA ALA A 47 11.94 -5.15 4.74
C ALA A 47 10.42 -4.97 4.57
N GLY A 48 9.62 -5.91 5.11
CA GLY A 48 8.16 -5.83 5.05
C GLY A 48 7.59 -4.58 5.73
N ARG A 49 8.18 -4.15 6.85
CA ARG A 49 7.81 -2.88 7.51
C ARG A 49 8.13 -1.67 6.63
N LEU A 50 9.34 -1.63 6.05
CA LEU A 50 9.76 -0.52 5.19
C LEU A 50 8.90 -0.43 3.92
N GLU A 51 8.61 -1.57 3.29
CA GLU A 51 7.73 -1.64 2.13
C GLU A 51 6.31 -1.20 2.49
N GLY A 52 5.75 -1.70 3.60
CA GLY A 52 4.42 -1.33 4.07
C GLY A 52 4.28 0.17 4.37
N ILE A 53 5.28 0.78 5.01
CA ILE A 53 5.29 2.23 5.27
C ILE A 53 5.35 3.02 3.96
N GLN A 54 6.20 2.61 3.02
CA GLN A 54 6.33 3.29 1.73
C GLN A 54 5.05 3.19 0.90
N ALA A 55 4.48 1.99 0.79
CA ALA A 55 3.22 1.75 0.08
C ALA A 55 2.08 2.57 0.71
N GLY A 56 1.87 2.46 2.02
CA GLY A 56 0.82 3.18 2.72
C GLY A 56 0.96 4.70 2.61
N ARG A 57 2.20 5.23 2.63
CA ARG A 57 2.44 6.66 2.42
C ARG A 57 2.08 7.10 1.00
N LEU A 58 2.48 6.34 -0.02
CA LEU A 58 2.20 6.68 -1.42
C LEU A 58 0.71 6.62 -1.72
N GLU A 59 0.02 5.58 -1.24
CA GLU A 59 -1.43 5.44 -1.36
C GLU A 59 -2.16 6.57 -0.64
N GLY A 60 -1.76 6.88 0.60
CA GLY A 60 -2.36 7.97 1.38
C GLY A 60 -2.19 9.35 0.72
N ILE A 61 -1.01 9.63 0.14
CA ILE A 61 -0.78 10.89 -0.58
C ILE A 61 -1.66 10.98 -1.84
N GLN A 62 -1.77 9.89 -2.60
CA GLN A 62 -2.58 9.86 -3.82
C GLN A 62 -4.07 10.00 -3.51
N ALA A 63 -4.58 9.22 -2.57
CA ALA A 63 -5.96 9.29 -2.12
C ALA A 63 -6.29 10.69 -1.57
N GLY A 64 -5.45 11.22 -0.68
CA GLY A 64 -5.65 12.56 -0.11
C GLY A 64 -5.61 13.68 -1.13
N ARG A 65 -4.79 13.56 -2.19
CA ARG A 65 -4.76 14.53 -3.29
C ARG A 65 -6.06 14.50 -4.10
N LEU A 66 -6.53 13.32 -4.49
CA LEU A 66 -7.77 13.17 -5.26
C LEU A 66 -8.99 13.60 -4.45
N GLU A 67 -9.09 13.16 -3.20
CA GLU A 67 -10.14 13.60 -2.28
C GLU A 67 -10.10 15.11 -2.07
N GLY A 68 -8.91 15.68 -1.84
CA GLY A 68 -8.73 17.11 -1.66
C GLY A 68 -9.14 17.92 -2.88
N GLU A 69 -8.83 17.44 -4.09
CA GLU A 69 -9.24 18.08 -5.35
C GLU A 69 -10.77 18.09 -5.50
N ILE A 70 -11.42 16.94 -5.32
CA ILE A 70 -12.88 16.83 -5.40
C ILE A 70 -13.53 17.70 -4.31
N GLN A 71 -13.08 17.60 -3.06
CA GLN A 71 -13.60 18.41 -1.95
C GLN A 71 -13.42 19.91 -2.19
N GLY A 72 -12.28 20.31 -2.76
CA GLY A 72 -12.03 21.71 -3.16
C GLY A 72 -13.01 22.19 -4.22
N LYS A 73 -13.22 21.40 -5.28
CA LYS A 73 -14.22 21.66 -6.32
C LYS A 73 -15.61 21.81 -5.68
N LEU A 74 -16.06 20.83 -4.89
CA LEU A 74 -17.39 20.87 -4.26
C LEU A 74 -17.58 22.08 -3.33
N LYS A 75 -16.59 22.41 -2.49
CA LYS A 75 -16.66 23.57 -1.58
C LYS A 75 -16.69 24.91 -2.29
N SER A 76 -16.23 24.98 -3.55
CA SER A 76 -16.25 26.21 -4.34
C SER A 76 -17.63 26.52 -4.95
N ILE A 77 -18.51 25.51 -5.07
CA ILE A 77 -19.82 25.60 -5.71
C ILE A 77 -20.67 26.76 -5.14
N PRO A 78 -20.89 26.89 -3.82
CA PRO A 78 -21.75 27.95 -3.29
C PRO A 78 -21.26 29.35 -3.64
N ARG A 79 -19.94 29.55 -3.63
CA ARG A 79 -19.34 30.85 -3.99
C ARG A 79 -19.52 31.17 -5.46
N LEU A 80 -19.39 30.19 -6.34
CA LEU A 80 -19.58 30.39 -7.78
C LEU A 80 -21.04 30.71 -8.11
N LEU A 81 -22.00 30.05 -7.46
CA LEU A 81 -23.41 30.38 -7.58
C LEU A 81 -23.72 31.79 -7.07
N ALA A 82 -23.12 32.19 -5.93
CA ALA A 82 -23.28 33.55 -5.38
C ALA A 82 -22.70 34.65 -6.30
N LEU A 83 -21.77 34.30 -7.19
CA LEU A 83 -21.26 35.19 -8.24
C LEU A 83 -22.18 35.24 -9.49
N GLY A 84 -23.32 34.56 -9.46
CA GLY A 84 -24.32 34.57 -10.52
C GLY A 84 -24.09 33.56 -11.64
N LEU A 85 -23.17 32.60 -11.46
CA LEU A 85 -23.01 31.50 -12.42
C LEU A 85 -24.19 30.53 -12.31
N THR A 86 -24.61 29.97 -13.45
CA THR A 86 -25.62 28.90 -13.52
C THR A 86 -25.04 27.56 -13.08
N VAL A 87 -25.91 26.60 -12.75
CA VAL A 87 -25.51 25.23 -12.35
C VAL A 87 -24.69 24.58 -13.46
N GLU A 88 -25.11 24.75 -14.71
CA GLU A 88 -24.44 24.21 -15.90
C GLU A 88 -23.05 24.83 -16.09
N GLN A 89 -22.91 26.14 -15.88
CA GLN A 89 -21.62 26.83 -15.95
C GLN A 89 -20.67 26.40 -14.83
N VAL A 90 -21.19 26.19 -13.61
CA VAL A 90 -20.40 25.69 -12.47
C VAL A 90 -19.93 24.27 -12.72
N ALA A 91 -20.82 23.40 -13.19
CA ALA A 91 -20.50 22.02 -13.58
C ALA A 91 -19.40 22.00 -14.63
N GLN A 92 -19.54 22.80 -15.68
CA GLN A 92 -18.52 22.93 -16.73
C GLN A 92 -17.19 23.47 -16.19
N ALA A 93 -17.21 24.54 -15.38
CA ALA A 93 -15.99 25.19 -14.88
C ALA A 93 -15.20 24.32 -13.90
N LEU A 94 -15.88 23.45 -13.15
CA LEU A 94 -15.25 22.55 -12.17
C LEU A 94 -15.01 21.15 -12.72
N GLU A 95 -15.41 20.88 -13.98
CA GLU A 95 -15.39 19.55 -14.59
C GLU A 95 -16.14 18.54 -13.72
N LEU A 96 -17.34 18.91 -13.28
CA LEU A 96 -18.25 18.09 -12.49
C LEU A 96 -19.51 17.79 -13.30
N GLU A 97 -20.18 16.71 -12.93
CA GLU A 97 -21.53 16.43 -13.42
C GLU A 97 -22.54 17.40 -12.81
N VAL A 98 -23.55 17.79 -13.59
CA VAL A 98 -24.63 18.68 -13.12
C VAL A 98 -25.30 18.10 -11.87
N GLU A 99 -25.52 16.78 -11.83
CA GLU A 99 -26.08 16.08 -10.68
C GLU A 99 -25.25 16.27 -9.40
N GLN A 100 -23.92 16.28 -9.51
CA GLN A 100 -23.04 16.48 -8.35
C GLN A 100 -23.19 17.90 -7.81
N VAL A 101 -23.31 18.90 -8.70
CA VAL A 101 -23.53 20.29 -8.32
C VAL A 101 -24.90 20.46 -7.66
N THR A 102 -25.96 19.89 -8.25
CA THR A 102 -27.32 19.92 -7.69
C THR A 102 -27.38 19.27 -6.31
N LYS A 103 -26.70 18.12 -6.12
CA LYS A 103 -26.67 17.43 -4.83
C LYS A 103 -26.06 18.28 -3.73
N VAL A 104 -24.95 18.98 -4.00
CA VAL A 104 -24.32 19.89 -3.02
C VAL A 104 -25.26 21.03 -2.63
N ILE A 105 -26.01 21.58 -3.58
CA ILE A 105 -27.00 22.63 -3.32
C ILE A 105 -28.11 22.10 -2.39
N GLN A 106 -28.67 20.92 -2.70
CA GLN A 106 -29.73 20.30 -1.88
C GLN A 106 -29.25 20.01 -0.45
N GLN A 107 -28.06 19.44 -0.29
CA GLN A 107 -27.48 19.16 1.03
C GLN A 107 -27.20 20.43 1.86
N SER A 108 -26.86 21.53 1.20
CA SER A 108 -26.66 22.83 1.86
C SER A 108 -27.98 23.53 2.23
N SER A 109 -29.10 23.08 1.68
CA SER A 109 -30.45 23.59 1.95
C SER A 109 -31.12 22.87 3.12
N ASP A 110 -30.72 21.62 3.37
CA ASP A 110 -31.24 20.73 4.42
C ASP A 110 -30.46 20.81 5.75
N SER A 111 -29.44 21.67 5.82
CA SER A 111 -28.61 21.93 7.02
C SER A 111 -28.87 23.33 7.58
#